data_AF-S5TIV8-F1
#
_entry.id   AF-S5TIV8-F1
#
_cell.length_a   1.000
_cell.length_b   1.000
_cell.length_c   1.000
_cell.angle_alpha   90.00
_cell.angle_beta   90.00
_cell.angle_gamma   90.00
#
_symmetry.space_group_name_H-M   'P 1'
#
loop_
_entity.id
_entity.type
_entity.pdbx_description
1 polymer ?
#
loop_
_entity_poly.entity_id
_entity_poly.type
_entity_poly.pdbx_seq_one_letter_code
_entity_poly.pdbx_strand_id
1 'polypeptide(L)'
;AIAELKEISKPIEGKESIAQVASISAADNEVGQLIAEAMERVGNDGVITIEESKGFSTEMEVVEGMQFDRGYASPYMVTDQDKMEAILENPYILITDKKISSIQEVLPVLEQV
;
A
#
# COMPACT_ATOMS: atom_id res chain seq x y z
N ALA A 1 8.90 -26.34 28.81
CA ALA A 1 9.42 -25.60 27.64
C ALA A 1 8.30 -24.88 26.86
N ILE A 2 7.68 -25.47 25.82
CA ILE A 2 6.69 -24.74 24.99
C ILE A 2 5.44 -24.33 25.79
N ALA A 3 4.94 -25.18 26.68
CA ALA A 3 3.80 -24.85 27.54
C ALA A 3 4.08 -23.68 28.49
N GLU A 4 5.24 -23.68 29.16
CA GLU A 4 5.66 -22.59 30.06
C GLU A 4 5.88 -21.28 29.30
N LEU A 5 6.45 -21.33 28.08
CA LEU A 5 6.61 -20.13 27.24
C LEU A 5 5.26 -19.50 26.87
N LYS A 6 4.22 -20.31 26.66
CA LYS A 6 2.87 -19.80 26.43
C LYS A 6 2.27 -19.18 27.70
N GLU A 7 2.51 -19.76 28.88
CA GLU A 7 2.02 -19.20 30.15
C GLU A 7 2.63 -17.84 30.49
N ILE A 8 3.91 -17.63 30.16
CA ILE A 8 4.58 -16.34 30.40
C ILE A 8 4.42 -15.34 29.23
N SER A 9 3.89 -15.78 28.10
CA SER A 9 3.68 -14.91 26.94
C SER A 9 2.64 -13.84 27.26
N LYS A 10 2.90 -12.62 26.78
CA LYS A 10 1.94 -11.53 26.87
C LYS A 10 1.56 -11.09 25.46
N PRO A 11 0.27 -10.88 25.18
CA PRO A 11 -0.14 -10.26 23.94
C PRO A 11 0.49 -8.87 23.84
N ILE A 12 0.90 -8.51 22.62
CA ILE A 12 1.41 -7.17 22.33
C ILE A 12 0.21 -6.23 22.32
N GLU A 13 0.24 -5.21 23.16
CA GLU A 13 -0.80 -4.19 23.25
C GLU A 13 -0.18 -2.80 23.08
N GLY A 14 -0.74 -2.03 22.14
CA GLY A 14 -0.36 -0.64 21.91
C GLY A 14 0.93 -0.44 21.13
N LYS A 15 1.09 0.80 20.65
CA LYS A 15 2.22 1.25 19.83
C LYS A 15 3.57 1.08 20.51
N GLU A 16 3.66 1.33 21.83
CA GLU A 16 4.91 1.29 22.58
C GLU A 16 5.51 -0.12 22.62
N SER A 17 4.67 -1.14 22.83
CA SER A 17 5.09 -2.55 22.79
C SER A 17 5.61 -2.95 21.41
N ILE A 18 4.95 -2.49 20.33
CA ILE A 18 5.39 -2.74 18.96
C ILE A 18 6.75 -2.07 18.70
N ALA A 19 6.89 -0.81 19.09
CA ALA A 19 8.14 -0.05 18.94
C ALA A 19 9.29 -0.75 19.66
N GLN A 20 9.07 -1.21 20.89
CA GLN A 20 10.11 -1.88 21.67
C GLN A 20 10.59 -3.17 21.00
N VAL A 21 9.67 -4.02 20.53
CA VAL A 21 10.02 -5.27 19.84
C VAL A 21 10.76 -4.99 18.53
N ALA A 22 10.26 -4.03 17.75
CA ALA A 22 10.87 -3.63 16.49
C ALA A 22 12.28 -3.04 16.70
N SER A 23 12.47 -2.18 17.70
CA SER A 23 13.77 -1.59 18.03
C SER A 23 14.78 -2.65 18.47
N ILE A 24 14.37 -3.62 19.29
CA ILE A 24 15.25 -4.72 19.72
C ILE A 24 15.63 -5.59 18.52
N SER A 25 14.68 -5.89 17.65
CA SER A 25 14.92 -6.72 16.46
C SER A 25 15.82 -6.03 15.43
N ALA A 26 15.65 -4.72 15.23
CA ALA A 26 16.44 -3.92 14.30
C ALA A 26 17.77 -3.42 14.90
N ALA A 27 17.95 -3.56 16.22
CA ALA A 27 19.02 -2.91 16.99
C ALA A 27 19.09 -1.38 16.80
N ASP A 28 17.95 -0.76 16.45
CA ASP A 28 17.84 0.65 16.12
C ASP A 28 16.48 1.20 16.61
N ASN A 29 16.53 2.23 17.45
CA ASN A 29 15.34 2.85 18.02
C ASN A 29 14.52 3.65 17.00
N GLU A 30 15.17 4.25 16.00
CA GLU A 30 14.50 5.06 14.98
C GLU A 30 13.66 4.16 14.07
N VAL A 31 14.25 3.05 13.63
CA VAL A 31 13.56 2.02 12.83
C VAL A 31 12.37 1.44 13.58
N GLY A 32 12.52 1.14 14.88
CA GLY A 32 11.42 0.62 15.68
C GLY A 32 10.26 1.60 15.84
N GLN A 33 10.56 2.91 15.97
CA GLN A 33 9.52 3.95 16.00
C GLN A 33 8.78 4.07 14.66
N LEU A 34 9.51 4.05 13.53
CA LEU A 34 8.91 4.09 12.19
C LEU A 34 7.98 2.90 11.94
N ILE A 35 8.39 1.69 12.32
CA ILE A 35 7.56 0.49 12.19
C ILE A 35 6.30 0.61 13.05
N ALA A 36 6.42 1.09 14.29
CA ALA A 36 5.28 1.25 15.17
C ALA A 36 4.29 2.31 14.65
N GLU A 37 4.78 3.39 14.05
CA GLU A 37 3.94 4.39 13.39
C GLU A 37 3.24 3.83 12.14
N ALA A 38 3.96 3.06 11.32
CA ALA A 38 3.38 2.40 10.15
C ALA A 38 2.24 1.46 10.58
N MET A 39 2.49 0.56 11.54
CA MET A 39 1.50 -0.39 12.08
C MET A 39 0.27 0.30 12.67
N GLU A 40 0.43 1.47 13.31
CA GLU A 40 -0.70 2.26 13.83
C GLU A 40 -1.57 2.83 12.71
N ARG A 41 -0.98 3.22 11.58
CA ARG A 41 -1.70 3.77 10.43
C ARG A 41 -2.35 2.70 9.54
N VAL A 42 -1.67 1.58 9.29
CA VAL A 42 -2.20 0.49 8.44
C VAL A 42 -3.07 -0.52 9.20
N GLY A 43 -2.99 -0.54 10.53
CA GLY A 43 -3.61 -1.54 11.40
C GLY A 43 -2.81 -2.83 11.49
N ASN A 44 -3.17 -3.70 12.44
CA ASN A 44 -2.41 -4.92 12.75
C ASN A 44 -2.35 -5.94 11.59
N ASP A 45 -3.34 -5.91 10.70
CA ASP A 45 -3.43 -6.77 9.52
C ASP A 45 -2.99 -6.06 8.22
N GLY A 46 -2.45 -4.84 8.34
CA GLY A 46 -1.95 -4.07 7.21
C GLY A 46 -0.68 -4.68 6.60
N VAL A 47 -0.44 -4.40 5.32
CA VAL A 47 0.77 -4.82 4.63
C VAL A 47 1.78 -3.68 4.64
N ILE A 48 3.00 -3.97 5.11
CA ILE A 48 4.13 -3.04 5.07
C ILE A 48 5.10 -3.55 4.01
N THR A 49 5.43 -2.69 3.04
CA THR A 49 6.44 -2.94 2.01
C THR A 49 7.64 -2.06 2.27
N ILE A 50 8.84 -2.57 2.05
CA ILE A 50 10.10 -1.82 2.17
C ILE A 50 10.67 -1.63 0.77
N GLU A 51 10.94 -0.38 0.42
CA GLU A 51 11.56 0.00 -0.85
C GLU A 51 12.89 0.73 -0.62
N GLU A 52 13.82 0.59 -1.58
CA GLU A 52 15.09 1.30 -1.54
C GLU A 52 14.88 2.76 -1.94
N SER A 53 14.96 3.67 -0.95
CA SER A 53 14.89 5.11 -1.21
C SER A 53 16.18 5.61 -1.87
N LYS A 54 16.03 6.58 -2.78
CA LYS A 54 17.16 7.31 -3.38
C LYS A 54 17.63 8.49 -2.50
N GLY A 55 16.91 8.79 -1.42
CA GLY A 55 17.21 9.86 -0.47
C GLY A 55 18.19 9.42 0.62
N PHE A 56 18.61 10.37 1.46
CA PHE A 56 19.44 10.09 2.64
C PHE A 56 18.60 9.73 3.89
N SER A 57 17.31 10.04 3.87
CA SER A 57 16.36 9.79 4.96
C SER A 57 15.46 8.60 4.67
N THR A 58 15.07 7.88 5.72
CA THR A 58 14.00 6.88 5.65
C THR A 58 12.66 7.62 5.70
N GLU A 59 11.80 7.35 4.73
CA GLU A 59 10.48 7.98 4.62
C GLU A 59 9.41 6.89 4.76
N MET A 60 8.27 7.27 5.35
CA MET A 60 7.10 6.40 5.49
C MET A 60 5.96 7.01 4.69
N GLU A 61 5.51 6.28 3.68
CA GLU A 61 4.33 6.64 2.89
C GLU A 61 3.20 5.65 3.17
N VAL A 62 1.99 6.18 3.34
CA VAL A 62 0.78 5.36 3.50
C VAL A 62 -0.01 5.48 2.22
N VAL A 63 -0.16 4.36 1.51
CA VAL A 63 -0.99 4.30 0.31
C VAL A 63 -2.44 4.10 0.74
N GLU A 64 -3.25 5.15 0.61
CA GLU A 64 -4.69 5.06 0.81
C GLU A 64 -5.37 4.60 -0.49
N GLY A 65 -6.26 3.61 -0.37
CA GLY A 65 -7.01 3.07 -1.51
C GLY A 65 -6.44 1.77 -2.04
N MET A 66 -6.49 1.58 -3.36
CA MET A 66 -6.07 0.35 -4.04
C MET A 66 -5.15 0.72 -5.19
N GLN A 67 -3.92 0.22 -5.15
CA GLN A 67 -2.91 0.42 -6.18
C GLN A 67 -2.53 -0.91 -6.82
N PHE A 68 -2.25 -0.88 -8.12
CA PHE A 68 -1.71 -2.01 -8.86
C PHE A 68 -0.49 -1.56 -9.65
N ASP A 69 0.47 -2.45 -9.87
CA ASP A 69 1.68 -2.18 -10.67
C ASP A 69 1.38 -2.18 -12.19
N ARG A 70 0.36 -1.43 -12.60
CA ARG A 70 -0.14 -1.30 -13.98
C ARG A 70 -0.57 0.15 -14.20
N GLY A 71 0.11 0.83 -15.12
CA GLY A 71 -0.23 2.19 -15.53
C GLY A 71 -1.28 2.25 -16.65
N TYR A 72 -1.47 3.45 -17.21
CA TYR A 72 -2.33 3.67 -18.36
C TYR A 72 -1.80 2.96 -19.62
N ALA A 73 -2.72 2.50 -20.48
CA ALA A 73 -2.35 1.73 -21.69
C ALA A 73 -1.76 2.60 -22.81
N SER A 74 -2.05 3.90 -22.82
CA SER A 74 -1.59 4.84 -23.84
C SER A 74 -1.25 6.20 -23.23
N PRO A 75 -0.19 6.89 -23.69
CA PRO A 75 0.15 8.25 -23.23
C PRO A 75 -0.98 9.27 -23.42
N TYR A 76 -1.92 9.03 -24.33
CA TYR A 76 -3.09 9.90 -24.53
C TYR A 76 -4.06 9.90 -23.34
N MET A 77 -3.90 9.02 -22.37
CA MET A 77 -4.71 8.96 -21.15
C MET A 77 -4.18 9.88 -20.04
N VAL A 78 -3.03 10.52 -20.23
CA VAL A 78 -2.44 11.47 -19.28
C VAL A 78 -3.28 12.75 -19.22
N THR A 79 -3.66 13.16 -18.01
CA THR A 79 -4.39 14.41 -17.75
C THR A 79 -3.49 15.49 -17.16
N ASP A 80 -2.49 15.11 -16.36
CA ASP A 80 -1.44 15.99 -15.85
C ASP A 80 -0.15 15.72 -16.63
N GLN A 81 0.18 16.63 -17.56
CA GLN A 81 1.36 16.48 -18.42
C GLN A 81 2.67 16.78 -17.70
N ASP A 82 2.65 17.53 -16.60
CA ASP A 82 3.85 17.88 -15.85
C ASP A 82 4.32 16.68 -15.02
N LYS A 83 3.36 15.98 -14.40
CA LYS A 83 3.63 14.77 -13.59
C LYS A 83 3.56 13.47 -14.38
N MET A 84 3.01 13.50 -15.61
CA MET A 84 2.70 12.30 -16.41
C MET A 84 1.73 11.36 -15.68
N GLU A 85 0.64 11.92 -15.15
CA GLU A 85 -0.37 11.19 -14.38
C GLU A 85 -1.75 11.24 -15.05
N ALA A 86 -2.55 10.18 -14.84
CA ALA A 86 -3.94 10.11 -15.26
C ALA A 86 -4.86 10.27 -14.04
N ILE A 87 -5.36 11.49 -13.84
CA ILE A 87 -6.19 11.91 -12.70
C ILE A 87 -7.64 11.97 -13.17
N LEU A 88 -8.48 11.11 -12.61
CA LEU A 88 -9.92 11.02 -12.92
C LEU A 88 -10.75 11.23 -11.65
N GLU A 89 -11.69 12.17 -11.67
CA GLU A 89 -12.61 12.39 -10.57
C GLU A 89 -13.89 11.54 -10.74
N ASN A 90 -14.25 10.78 -9.70
CA ASN A 90 -15.43 9.90 -9.67
C ASN A 90 -15.61 9.02 -10.94
N PRO A 91 -14.59 8.25 -11.37
CA PRO A 91 -14.69 7.46 -12.59
C PRO A 91 -15.56 6.20 -12.40
N TYR A 92 -16.18 5.75 -13.49
CA TYR A 92 -16.67 4.37 -13.57
C TYR A 92 -15.49 3.41 -13.81
N ILE A 93 -15.50 2.26 -13.13
CA ILE A 93 -14.46 1.23 -13.26
C ILE A 93 -15.05 0.03 -14.01
N LEU A 94 -14.51 -0.24 -15.21
CA LEU A 94 -14.85 -1.44 -15.99
C LEU A 94 -13.89 -2.58 -15.62
N ILE A 95 -14.44 -3.67 -15.07
CA ILE A 95 -13.68 -4.88 -14.73
C ILE A 95 -14.09 -6.00 -15.69
N THR A 96 -13.11 -6.60 -16.37
CA THR A 96 -13.30 -7.73 -17.27
C THR A 96 -12.14 -8.70 -17.20
N ASP A 97 -12.41 -9.99 -17.31
CA ASP A 97 -11.42 -11.07 -17.42
C ASP A 97 -10.99 -11.32 -18.88
N LYS A 98 -11.68 -10.72 -19.85
CA LYS A 98 -11.38 -10.86 -21.28
C LYS A 98 -10.49 -9.73 -21.78
N LYS A 99 -9.58 -10.09 -22.70
CA LYS A 99 -8.80 -9.09 -23.43
C LYS A 99 -9.70 -8.34 -24.42
N ILE A 100 -9.90 -7.05 -24.20
CA ILE A 100 -10.57 -6.16 -25.14
C ILE A 100 -9.66 -5.99 -26.36
N SER A 101 -10.07 -6.56 -27.50
CA SER A 101 -9.29 -6.50 -28.75
C SER A 101 -9.92 -5.57 -29.78
N SER A 102 -11.23 -5.37 -29.70
CA SER A 102 -11.98 -4.43 -30.55
C SER A 102 -12.80 -3.45 -29.72
N ILE A 103 -12.88 -2.20 -30.18
CA ILE A 103 -13.72 -1.17 -29.56
C ILE A 103 -15.23 -1.51 -29.60
N GLN A 104 -15.65 -2.35 -30.55
CA GLN A 104 -17.04 -2.81 -30.67
C GLN A 104 -17.50 -3.59 -29.43
N GLU A 105 -16.58 -4.21 -28.70
CA GLU A 105 -16.91 -4.98 -27.49
C GLU A 105 -17.27 -4.08 -26.30
N VAL A 106 -16.76 -2.85 -26.27
CA VAL A 106 -16.95 -1.90 -25.15
C VAL A 106 -17.91 -0.75 -25.48
N LEU A 107 -18.18 -0.49 -26.76
CA LEU A 107 -19.12 0.52 -27.24
C LEU A 107 -20.47 0.51 -26.51
N PRO A 108 -21.15 -0.65 -26.35
CA PRO A 108 -22.45 -0.70 -25.69
C PRO A 108 -22.41 -0.25 -24.22
N VAL A 109 -21.26 -0.40 -23.55
CA VAL A 109 -21.08 0.03 -22.14
C VAL A 109 -20.77 1.52 -22.08
N LEU A 110 -19.97 2.03 -23.02
CA LEU A 110 -19.64 3.45 -23.11
C LEU A 110 -20.86 4.33 -23.44
N GLU A 111 -21.85 3.80 -24.16
CA GLU A 111 -23.08 4.51 -24.49
C GLU A 111 -24.11 4.55 -23.33
N GLN A 112 -23.95 3.71 -22.31
CA GLN A 112 -24.90 3.61 -21.19
C GLN A 112 -24.62 4.59 -20.05
N VAL A 113 -23.46 5.26 -20.08
CA VAL A 113 -22.98 6.16 -19.02
C VAL A 113 -22.99 7.63 -19.45
#